data_AF-A0A1V5PKT9-F1
#
_entry.id   AF-A0A1V5PKT9-F1
#
_cell.length_a   1.000
_cell.length_b   1.000
_cell.length_c   1.000
_cell.angle_alpha   90.00
_cell.angle_beta   90.00
_cell.angle_gamma   90.00
#
_symmetry.space_group_name_H-M   'P 1'
#
loop_
_entity.id
_entity.type
_entity.pdbx_description
1 polymer ?
#
loop_
_entity_poly.entity_id
_entity_poly.type
_entity_poly.pdbx_seq_one_letter_code
_entity_poly.pdbx_strand_id
1 'polypeptide(L)'
;MDPVWVYHLRDQCSYASVPFFFKSWGDYADAWNIPDDVSLVDVKNRASVNAGETTMFHVGKRAAGRMLNGRTWDEFPTVGGNLQEETC
;
A
#
# COMPACT_ATOMS: atom_id res chain seq x y z
N MET A 1 8.87 -0.57 8.68
CA MET A 1 8.17 -1.61 7.88
C MET A 1 8.77 -1.54 6.50
N ASP A 2 9.33 -2.63 5.98
CA ASP A 2 9.93 -2.62 4.64
C ASP A 2 8.85 -2.44 3.56
N PRO A 3 8.92 -1.38 2.72
CA PRO A 3 7.94 -1.17 1.64
C PRO A 3 8.02 -2.23 0.54
N VAL A 4 9.17 -2.86 0.33
CA VAL A 4 9.35 -3.95 -0.65
C VAL A 4 8.40 -5.11 -0.35
N TRP A 5 8.21 -5.43 0.93
CA TRP A 5 7.31 -6.50 1.35
C TRP A 5 5.85 -6.24 0.92
N VAL A 6 5.38 -4.99 1.02
CA VAL A 6 3.99 -4.64 0.62
C VAL A 6 3.80 -4.81 -0.88
N TYR A 7 4.78 -4.42 -1.70
CA TYR A 7 4.72 -4.61 -3.15
C TYR A 7 4.68 -6.09 -3.52
N HIS A 8 5.54 -6.91 -2.90
CA HIS A 8 5.52 -8.35 -3.14
C HIS A 8 4.20 -9.00 -2.71
N LEU A 9 3.59 -8.56 -1.61
CA LEU A 9 2.30 -9.09 -1.17
C LEU A 9 1.19 -8.74 -2.16
N ARG A 10 1.16 -7.49 -2.65
CA ARG A 10 0.23 -7.06 -3.71
C ARG A 10 0.38 -7.92 -4.95
N ASP A 11 1.61 -8.16 -5.39
CA ASP A 11 1.89 -8.93 -6.60
C ASP A 11 1.46 -10.40 -6.44
N GLN A 12 1.66 -10.98 -5.26
CA GLN A 12 1.15 -12.32 -4.93
C GLN A 12 -0.38 -12.39 -4.96
N CYS A 13 -1.06 -11.40 -4.39
CA CYS A 13 -2.53 -11.31 -4.45
C CYS A 13 -3.02 -11.18 -5.90
N SER A 14 -2.38 -10.31 -6.69
CA SER A 14 -2.70 -10.15 -8.11
C SER A 14 -2.48 -11.44 -8.89
N TYR A 15 -1.39 -12.17 -8.63
CA TYR A 15 -1.09 -13.45 -9.29
C TYR A 15 -2.12 -14.53 -8.91
N ALA A 16 -2.54 -14.57 -7.65
CA ALA A 16 -3.53 -15.51 -7.16
C ALA A 16 -4.99 -15.11 -7.44
N SER A 17 -5.22 -13.96 -8.10
CA SER A 17 -6.57 -13.38 -8.28
C SER A 17 -7.33 -13.19 -6.95
N VAL A 18 -6.61 -12.87 -5.88
CA VAL A 18 -7.17 -12.59 -4.56
C VAL A 18 -7.29 -11.08 -4.36
N PRO A 19 -8.43 -10.56 -3.88
CA PRO A 19 -8.58 -9.14 -3.56
C PRO A 19 -7.51 -8.64 -2.60
N PHE A 20 -6.88 -7.51 -2.93
CA PHE A 20 -5.84 -6.90 -2.11
C PHE A 20 -6.33 -5.61 -1.43
N PHE A 21 -6.16 -5.56 -0.11
CA PHE A 21 -6.50 -4.40 0.71
C PHE A 21 -5.25 -3.82 1.39
N PHE A 22 -5.02 -2.52 1.19
CA PHE A 22 -3.95 -1.79 1.85
C PHE A 22 -4.51 -0.67 2.73
N LYS A 23 -4.22 -0.75 4.03
CA LYS A 23 -4.78 0.17 5.04
C LYS A 23 -3.97 1.44 5.20
N SER A 24 -2.66 1.33 5.46
CA SER A 24 -1.75 2.47 5.47
C SER A 24 -0.30 2.07 5.74
N TRP A 25 0.60 3.02 5.47
CA TRP A 25 2.01 3.00 5.88
C TRP A 25 2.26 3.48 7.32
N GLY A 26 1.20 3.74 8.10
CA GLY A 26 1.31 4.37 9.42
C GLY A 26 1.56 5.88 9.30
N ASP A 27 2.69 6.37 9.81
CA ASP A 27 3.11 7.78 9.78
C ASP A 27 4.20 8.09 8.74
N TYR A 28 4.65 7.06 8.02
CA TYR A 28 5.77 7.14 7.07
C TYR A 28 5.31 6.84 5.65
N ALA A 29 6.00 7.34 4.63
CA ALA A 29 5.80 6.92 3.24
C ALA A 29 7.12 7.08 2.47
N ASP A 30 7.33 6.30 1.43
CA ASP A 30 8.42 6.53 0.48
C ASP A 30 8.07 7.67 -0.49
N ALA A 31 9.06 8.14 -1.25
CA ALA A 31 8.89 9.25 -2.20
C ALA A 31 7.80 9.02 -3.27
N TRP A 32 7.40 7.77 -3.52
CA TRP A 32 6.46 7.38 -4.57
C TRP A 32 5.02 7.21 -4.07
N ASN A 33 4.85 7.06 -2.76
CA ASN A 33 3.55 6.84 -2.11
C ASN A 33 3.05 8.07 -1.35
N ILE A 34 3.67 9.23 -1.57
CA ILE A 34 3.24 10.50 -1.02
C ILE A 34 2.30 11.17 -2.02
N PRO A 35 1.14 11.69 -1.57
CA PRO A 35 0.22 12.40 -2.46
C PRO A 35 0.85 13.70 -2.98
N ASP A 36 0.45 14.10 -4.20
CA ASP A 36 1.00 15.27 -4.90
C ASP A 36 0.78 16.60 -4.16
N ASP A 37 -0.16 16.64 -3.22
CA ASP A 37 -0.45 17.81 -2.37
C ASP A 37 0.56 18.00 -1.22
N VAL A 38 1.54 17.09 -1.08
CA VAL A 38 2.60 17.16 -0.08
C VAL A 38 3.92 17.53 -0.75
N SER A 39 4.49 18.67 -0.35
CA SER A 39 5.79 19.15 -0.83
C SER A 39 6.90 18.13 -0.56
N LEU A 40 7.46 17.55 -1.62
CA LEU A 40 8.63 16.65 -1.52
C LEU A 40 9.85 17.32 -0.86
N VAL A 41 9.96 18.65 -0.96
CA VAL A 41 11.00 19.42 -0.26
C VAL A 41 10.79 19.34 1.25
N ASP A 42 9.56 19.53 1.72
CA ASP A 42 9.23 19.44 3.15
C ASP A 42 9.39 18.01 3.66
N VAL A 43 9.01 17.02 2.87
CA VAL A 43 9.17 15.60 3.23
C VAL A 43 10.63 15.23 3.40
N LYS A 44 11.50 15.63 2.47
CA LYS A 44 12.93 15.33 2.53
C LYS A 44 13.63 16.00 3.71
N ASN A 45 13.06 17.08 4.25
CA ASN A 45 13.55 17.77 5.44
C ASN A 45 13.04 17.15 6.76
N ARG A 46 12.16 16.14 6.72
CA ARG A 46 11.63 15.46 7.91
C ARG A 46 12.48 14.24 8.30
N ALA A 47 12.21 13.72 9.49
CA ALA A 47 12.80 12.47 9.95
C ALA A 47 12.59 11.36 8.91
N SER A 48 13.68 10.73 8.49
CA SER A 48 13.66 9.58 7.59
C SER A 48 14.18 8.34 8.30
N VAL A 49 13.70 7.19 7.86
CA VAL A 49 14.14 5.87 8.34
C VAL A 49 14.45 5.00 7.15
N ASN A 50 15.48 4.17 7.28
CA ASN A 50 15.74 3.12 6.30
C ASN A 50 14.85 1.94 6.61
N ALA A 51 14.13 1.48 5.59
CA ALA A 51 13.27 0.31 5.64
C ALA A 51 13.71 -0.63 4.50
N GLY A 52 14.59 -1.56 4.83
CA GLY A 52 15.32 -2.31 3.81
C GLY A 52 16.22 -1.38 3.00
N GLU A 53 16.13 -1.46 1.67
CA GLU A 53 16.84 -0.58 0.73
C GLU A 53 16.10 0.72 0.41
N THR A 54 14.90 0.91 0.97
CA THR A 54 14.06 2.09 0.69
C THR A 54 14.13 3.09 1.84
N THR A 55 14.31 4.37 1.50
CA THR A 55 14.16 5.47 2.46
C THR A 55 12.69 5.85 2.60
N MET A 56 12.18 5.79 3.83
CA MET A 56 10.84 6.26 4.17
C MET A 56 10.94 7.56 4.95
N PHE A 57 10.02 8.48 4.68
CA PHE A 57 9.96 9.79 5.32
C PHE A 57 8.74 9.89 6.22
N HIS A 58 8.91 10.53 7.38
CA HIS A 58 7.79 10.81 8.28
C HIS A 58 6.90 11.89 7.65
N VAL A 59 5.73 11.50 7.15
CA VAL A 59 4.78 12.41 6.49
C VAL A 59 3.52 12.67 7.32
N GLY A 60 3.28 11.84 8.34
CA GLY A 60 2.10 11.84 9.20
C GLY A 60 0.93 11.07 8.59
N LYS A 61 0.06 10.51 9.46
CA LYS A 61 -1.04 9.58 9.09
C LYS A 61 -1.85 9.96 7.86
N ARG A 62 -2.21 11.25 7.73
CA ARG A 62 -3.04 11.74 6.62
C ARG A 62 -2.31 11.61 5.27
N ALA A 63 -1.04 12.00 5.22
CA ALA A 63 -0.23 11.97 4.01
C ALA A 63 0.29 10.56 3.70
N ALA A 64 0.64 9.79 4.73
CA ALA A 64 1.07 8.40 4.56
C ALA A 64 -0.06 7.55 3.98
N GLY A 65 -1.29 7.75 4.48
CA GLY A 65 -2.54 7.38 3.81
C GLY A 65 -2.60 5.94 3.28
N ARG A 66 -3.42 5.74 2.24
CA ARG A 66 -3.70 4.44 1.60
C ARG A 66 -3.00 4.29 0.24
N MET A 67 -2.08 5.18 -0.08
CA MET A 67 -1.46 5.23 -1.39
C MET A 67 -0.39 4.15 -1.52
N LEU A 68 -0.50 3.37 -2.59
CA LEU A 68 0.48 2.38 -3.00
C LEU A 68 0.59 2.45 -4.53
N ASN A 69 1.74 2.88 -5.04
CA ASN A 69 2.00 3.13 -6.47
C ASN A 69 1.01 4.11 -7.13
N GLY A 70 0.74 5.24 -6.47
CA GLY A 70 -0.14 6.28 -7.02
C GLY A 70 -1.64 5.94 -7.01
N ARG A 71 -2.05 4.81 -6.43
CA ARG A 71 -3.46 4.38 -6.33
C ARG A 71 -3.78 3.85 -4.93
N THR A 72 -5.05 3.87 -4.53
CA THR A 72 -5.55 3.20 -3.32
C THR A 72 -6.01 1.76 -3.62
N TRP A 73 -5.71 0.85 -2.69
CA TRP A 73 -6.05 -0.57 -2.80
C TRP A 73 -7.10 -0.94 -1.75
N ASP A 74 -8.35 -0.98 -2.20
CA ASP A 74 -9.54 -1.02 -1.35
C ASP A 74 -10.39 -2.27 -1.62
N GLU A 75 -9.79 -3.30 -2.20
CA GLU A 75 -10.51 -4.47 -2.69
C GLU A 75 -10.87 -5.41 -1.52
N PHE A 76 -12.10 -5.90 -1.53
CA PHE A 76 -12.59 -6.88 -0.55
C PHE A 76 -13.19 -8.08 -1.27
N PRO A 77 -13.17 -9.27 -0.64
CA PRO A 77 -13.94 -10.41 -1.14
C PRO A 77 -15.42 -10.04 -1.27
N THR A 78 -16.04 -10.40 -2.39
CA THR A 78 -17.49 -10.36 -2.52
C THR A 78 -18.09 -11.45 -1.65
N VAL A 79 -19.06 -11.11 -0.80
CA VAL A 79 -19.83 -12.12 -0.03
C VAL A 79 -20.66 -12.93 -1.03
N GLY A 80 -20.18 -14.12 -1.41
CA GLY A 80 -20.91 -15.04 -2.30
C GLY A 80 -20.04 -15.89 -3.22
N GLY A 81 -19.33 -16.86 -2.65
CA GLY A 81 -18.91 -18.06 -3.37
C GLY A 81 -19.78 -19.23 -2.92
N ASN A 82 -20.95 -19.39 -3.53
CA ASN A 82 -21.59 -20.70 -3.53
C ASN A 82 -20.59 -21.69 -4.12
N LEU A 83 -20.32 -22.75 -3.36
CA LEU A 83 -19.77 -23.99 -3.89
C LEU A 83 -20.63 -24.38 -5.09
N GLN A 84 -19.97 -24.67 -6.21
CA GLN A 84 -20.61 -25.02 -7.47
C GLN A 84 -21.65 -26.11 -7.23
N GLU A 85 -22.91 -25.81 -7.56
CA GLU A 85 -23.95 -26.80 -7.77
C GLU A 85 -23.49 -27.71 -8.92
N GLU A 86 -23.10 -28.92 -8.53
CA GLU A 86 -23.25 -30.15 -9.30
C GLU A 86 -24.33 -30.05 -10.40
N THR A 87 -23.87 -29.97 -11.65
CA THR A 87 -24.71 -30.20 -12.81
C THR A 87 -24.37 -31.60 -13.35
N CYS A 88 -25.33 -32.50 -13.12
CA CYS A 88 -25.61 -33.82 -13.74
C CYS A 88 -24.47 -34.61 -14.41
#